data_AF-A0A921NPB3-F1
#
_entry.id   AF-A0A921NPB3-F1
#
_cell.length_a   1.000
_cell.length_b   1.000
_cell.length_c   1.000
_cell.angle_alpha   90.00
_cell.angle_beta   90.00
_cell.angle_gamma   90.00
#
_symmetry.space_group_name_H-M   'P 1'
#
loop_
_entity.id
_entity.type
_entity.pdbx_description
1 polymer ?
#
loop_
_entity_poly.entity_id
_entity_poly.type
_entity_poly.pdbx_seq_one_letter_code
_entity_poly.pdbx_strand_id
1 'polypeptide(L)'
;MHARLIRSPAVTDESYIAAIAENLDLDADRLLEDMRSDAIERRLGLTAAIADVFGFIGTPAFAVGRTVFMGSIPKVSLRKLIAEEVSNPCLIG
;
A
#
# COMPACT_ATOMS: atom_id res chain seq x y z
N MET A 1 -8.18 8.09 -6.27
CA MET A 1 -6.98 8.71 -5.67
C MET A 1 -5.73 7.86 -5.89
N HIS A 2 -5.63 6.67 -5.28
CA HIS A 2 -4.45 5.77 -5.30
C HIS A 2 -3.78 5.58 -6.68
N ALA A 3 -4.55 5.22 -7.72
CA ALA A 3 -3.99 4.98 -9.05
C ALA A 3 -3.39 6.22 -9.72
N ARG A 4 -3.85 7.44 -9.36
CA ARG A 4 -3.24 8.68 -9.83
C ARG A 4 -1.93 8.94 -9.10
N LEU A 5 -1.93 8.85 -7.77
CA LEU A 5 -0.73 9.09 -6.96
C LEU A 5 0.44 8.17 -7.31
N ILE A 6 0.19 6.88 -7.57
CA ILE A 6 1.24 5.93 -8.01
C ILE A 6 1.91 6.35 -9.33
N ARG A 7 1.17 7.06 -10.20
CA ARG A 7 1.66 7.50 -11.51
C ARG A 7 2.24 8.91 -11.48
N SER A 8 2.18 9.58 -10.32
CA SER A 8 2.66 10.94 -10.12
C SER A 8 4.06 10.95 -9.50
N PRO A 9 4.84 12.04 -9.66
CA PRO A 9 6.14 12.18 -9.02
C PRO A 9 6.06 12.07 -7.49
N ALA A 10 7.16 11.65 -6.85
CA ALA A 10 7.21 11.37 -5.41
C ALA A 10 7.01 12.61 -4.52
N VAL A 11 7.33 13.81 -5.00
CA VAL A 11 7.06 15.06 -4.26
C VAL A 11 5.66 15.51 -4.59
N THR A 12 4.75 15.34 -3.63
CA THR A 12 3.37 15.81 -3.70
C THR A 12 3.09 16.67 -2.49
N ASP A 13 2.93 17.98 -2.70
CA ASP A 13 2.48 18.89 -1.66
C ASP A 13 0.95 18.84 -1.51
N GLU A 14 0.43 19.46 -0.44
CA GLU A 14 -1.01 19.47 -0.14
C GLU A 14 -1.86 20.09 -1.26
N SER A 15 -1.33 21.10 -1.97
CA SER A 15 -2.08 21.76 -3.06
C SER A 15 -2.25 20.84 -4.26
N TYR A 16 -1.23 20.04 -4.57
CA TYR A 16 -1.32 19.01 -5.60
C TYR A 16 -2.31 17.90 -5.23
N ILE A 17 -2.32 17.49 -3.95
CA ILE A 17 -3.24 16.48 -3.44
C ILE A 17 -4.68 16.98 -3.52
N ALA A 18 -4.95 18.21 -3.08
CA ALA A 18 -6.26 18.85 -3.19
C ALA A 18 -6.74 18.91 -4.65
N ALA A 19 -5.88 19.34 -5.58
CA ALA A 19 -6.21 19.39 -7.00
C ALA A 19 -6.55 18.00 -7.57
N ILE A 20 -5.85 16.93 -7.17
CA ILE A 20 -6.23 15.58 -7.60
C ILE A 20 -7.59 15.18 -7.02
N ALA A 21 -7.86 15.51 -5.76
CA ALA A 21 -9.10 15.19 -5.09
C ALA A 21 -10.30 15.83 -5.79
N GLU A 22 -10.22 17.12 -6.09
CA GLU A 22 -11.24 17.86 -6.86
C GLU A 22 -11.44 17.23 -8.25
N ASN A 23 -10.36 16.91 -8.96
CA ASN A 23 -10.41 16.23 -10.27
C ASN A 23 -10.96 14.79 -10.21
N LEU A 24 -11.24 14.27 -9.02
CA LEU A 24 -11.87 12.98 -8.77
C LEU A 24 -13.24 13.11 -8.10
N ASP A 25 -13.79 14.33 -8.01
CA ASP A 25 -15.06 14.65 -7.34
C ASP A 25 -15.06 14.25 -5.85
N LEU A 26 -13.90 14.40 -5.19
CA LEU A 26 -13.72 14.19 -3.76
C LEU A 26 -13.73 15.55 -3.02
N ASP A 27 -14.21 15.54 -1.79
CA ASP A 27 -14.10 16.67 -0.87
C ASP A 27 -12.63 16.87 -0.46
N ALA A 28 -11.99 17.88 -1.04
CA ALA A 28 -10.58 18.16 -0.84
C ALA A 28 -10.28 18.68 0.57
N ASP A 29 -11.14 19.51 1.13
CA ASP A 29 -10.97 20.07 2.48
C ASP A 29 -11.04 18.95 3.52
N ARG A 30 -12.04 18.07 3.40
CA ARG A 30 -12.15 16.90 4.26
C ARG A 30 -10.97 15.95 4.09
N LEU A 31 -10.47 15.74 2.87
CA LEU A 31 -9.29 14.90 2.65
C LEU A 31 -8.05 15.45 3.38
N LEU A 32 -7.81 16.76 3.28
CA LEU A 32 -6.69 17.42 3.94
C LEU A 32 -6.81 17.43 5.46
N GLU A 33 -8.03 17.46 5.99
CA GLU A 33 -8.30 17.29 7.42
C GLU A 33 -8.02 15.84 7.86
N ASP A 34 -8.59 14.86 7.15
CA ASP A 34 -8.44 13.43 7.44
C ASP A 34 -6.95 13.02 7.44
N MET A 35 -6.15 13.56 6.51
CA MET A 35 -4.70 13.33 6.41
C MET A 35 -3.92 13.74 7.66
N ARG A 36 -4.42 14.71 8.44
CA ARG A 36 -3.79 15.19 9.68
C ARG A 36 -4.36 14.53 10.94
N SER A 37 -5.32 13.61 10.78
CA SER A 37 -5.99 12.98 11.92
C SER A 37 -5.10 11.95 12.61
N ASP A 38 -5.22 11.86 13.94
CA ASP A 38 -4.55 10.84 14.77
C ASP A 38 -4.91 9.41 14.34
N ALA A 39 -6.09 9.22 13.74
CA ALA A 39 -6.51 7.93 13.23
C ALA A 39 -5.66 7.49 12.03
N ILE A 40 -5.37 8.41 11.10
CA ILE A 40 -4.51 8.15 9.94
C ILE A 40 -3.06 8.01 10.37
N GLU A 41 -2.57 8.86 11.27
CA GLU A 41 -1.20 8.76 11.80
C GLU A 41 -0.94 7.37 12.44
N ARG A 42 -1.84 6.91 13.31
CA ARG A 42 -1.75 5.57 13.91
C ARG A 42 -1.79 4.46 12.86
N ARG A 43 -2.61 4.60 11.81
CA ARG A 43 -2.70 3.60 10.75
C ARG A 43 -1.41 3.52 9.93
N LEU A 44 -0.79 4.66 9.63
CA LEU A 44 0.50 4.73 8.95
C LEU A 44 1.61 4.12 9.83
N GLY A 45 1.66 4.49 11.11
CA GLY A 45 2.61 3.92 12.08
C GLY A 45 2.50 2.40 12.22
N LEU A 46 1.28 1.86 12.30
CA LEU A 46 1.06 0.41 12.32
C LEU A 46 1.57 -0.27 11.04
N THR A 47 1.31 0.36 9.89
CA THR A 47 1.74 -0.19 8.58
C THR A 47 3.27 -0.20 8.47
N ALA A 48 3.93 0.87 8.94
CA ALA A 48 5.39 0.95 9.01
C ALA A 48 5.97 -0.12 9.94
N ALA A 49 5.39 -0.28 11.14
CA ALA A 49 5.83 -1.31 12.08
C ALA A 49 5.71 -2.74 11.51
N ILE A 50 4.64 -3.02 10.74
CA ILE A 50 4.50 -4.31 10.04
C ILE A 50 5.63 -4.48 9.01
N ALA A 51 5.95 -3.43 8.25
CA ALA A 51 7.04 -3.47 7.27
C ALA A 51 8.40 -3.75 7.96
N ASP A 52 8.64 -3.15 9.13
CA ASP A 52 9.85 -3.41 9.94
C ASP A 52 9.93 -4.86 10.42
N VAL A 53 8.82 -5.43 10.89
CA VAL A 53 8.75 -6.84 11.34
C VAL A 53 9.12 -7.80 10.20
N PHE A 54 8.68 -7.51 8.97
CA PHE A 54 9.00 -8.31 7.79
C PHE A 54 10.35 -7.96 7.14
N GLY A 55 11.07 -6.96 7.66
CA GLY A 55 12.36 -6.52 7.11
C GLY A 55 12.24 -5.90 5.72
N PHE A 56 11.13 -5.24 5.42
CA PHE A 56 10.93 -4.55 4.15
C PHE A 56 11.77 -3.28 4.07
N ILE A 57 12.92 -3.37 3.42
CA ILE A 57 13.85 -2.24 3.22
C ILE A 57 13.45 -1.30 2.07
N GLY A 58 12.36 -1.61 1.35
CA GLY A 58 11.89 -0.80 0.24
C GLY A 58 10.58 -1.29 -0.35
N THR A 59 10.03 -0.50 -1.28
CA THR A 59 8.76 -0.77 -1.96
C THR A 59 8.96 -1.02 -3.46
N PRO A 60 8.13 -1.86 -4.10
CA PRO A 60 7.02 -2.62 -3.51
C PRO A 60 7.50 -3.88 -2.78
N ALA A 61 6.75 -4.33 -1.78
CA ALA A 61 6.96 -5.57 -1.05
C ALA A 61 5.62 -6.26 -0.80
N PHE A 62 5.61 -7.59 -0.73
CA PHE A 62 4.40 -8.40 -0.68
C PHE A 62 4.55 -9.56 0.29
N ALA A 63 3.46 -9.86 1.01
CA ALA A 63 3.28 -11.08 1.78
C ALA A 63 2.03 -11.82 1.23
N VAL A 64 2.22 -13.05 0.76
CA VAL A 64 1.16 -13.89 0.17
C VAL A 64 1.22 -15.25 0.84
N GLY A 65 0.20 -15.59 1.63
CA GLY A 65 0.21 -16.81 2.43
C GLY A 65 1.44 -16.84 3.36
N ARG A 66 2.32 -17.81 3.13
CA ARG A 66 3.58 -17.99 3.88
C ARG A 66 4.79 -17.40 3.17
N THR A 67 4.63 -16.93 1.94
CA THR A 67 5.72 -16.39 1.14
C THR A 67 5.78 -14.87 1.25
N VAL A 68 6.97 -14.36 1.50
CA VAL A 68 7.27 -12.92 1.59
C VAL A 68 8.33 -12.60 0.55
N PHE A 69 8.12 -11.54 -0.25
CA PHE A 69 9.10 -11.11 -1.25
C PHE A 69 9.12 -9.59 -1.45
N MET A 70 10.28 -9.07 -1.84
CA MET A 70 10.49 -7.67 -2.17
C MET A 70 10.70 -7.47 -3.67
N GLY A 71 10.30 -6.30 -4.16
CA GLY A 71 10.39 -5.92 -5.56
C GLY A 71 9.15 -6.29 -6.37
N SER A 72 9.12 -5.79 -7.59
CA SER A 72 8.06 -6.09 -8.55
C SER A 72 8.38 -7.39 -9.28
N ILE A 73 7.42 -8.32 -9.32
CA ILE A 73 7.52 -9.55 -10.11
C ILE A 73 6.49 -9.53 -11.25
N PRO A 74 6.75 -10.26 -12.36
CA PRO A 74 5.77 -10.39 -13.43
C PRO A 74 4.45 -10.97 -12.93
N LYS A 75 3.33 -10.49 -13.49
CA LYS A 75 1.97 -10.96 -13.14
C LYS A 75 1.81 -12.48 -13.23
N VAL A 76 2.51 -13.13 -14.17
CA VAL A 76 2.50 -14.59 -14.32
C VAL A 76 3.11 -15.27 -13.09
N SER A 77 4.25 -14.78 -12.61
CA SER A 77 4.92 -15.31 -11.41
C SER A 77 4.07 -15.10 -10.17
N LEU A 78 3.46 -13.93 -10.01
CA LEU A 78 2.55 -13.65 -8.90
C LEU A 78 1.34 -14.61 -8.88
N ARG A 79 0.74 -14.88 -10.04
CA ARG A 79 -0.37 -15.85 -10.14
C ARG A 79 0.04 -17.27 -9.77
N LYS A 80 1.24 -17.70 -10.19
CA LYS A 80 1.78 -19.02 -9.80
C LYS A 80 1.98 -19.10 -8.30
N LEU A 81 2.60 -18.09 -7.71
CA LEU A 81 2.80 -18.01 -6.27
C LEU A 81 1.47 -18.09 -5.49
N ILE A 82 0.45 -17.33 -5.92
CA ILE A 82 -0.87 -17.38 -5.30
C ILE A 82 -1.46 -18.80 -5.40
N ALA A 83 -1.34 -19.46 -6.55
CA ALA A 83 -1.85 -20.83 -6.73
C ALA A 83 -1.13 -21.85 -5.82
N GLU A 84 0.19 -21.69 -5.64
CA GLU A 84 0.99 -22.54 -4.75
C GLU A 84 0.58 -22.38 -3.29
N GLU A 85 0.41 -21.14 -2.81
CA GLU A 85 -0.02 -20.85 -1.43
C GLU A 85 -1.46 -21.32 -1.16
N VAL A 86 -2.35 -21.24 -2.15
CA VAL A 86 -3.73 -21.76 -2.05
C VAL A 86 -3.76 -23.29 -2.00
N SER A 87 -2.85 -23.96 -2.74
CA SER A 87 -2.82 -25.43 -2.83
C SER A 87 -2.17 -26.09 -1.62
N ASN A 88 -1.42 -25.34 -0.83
CA ASN A 88 -0.77 -25.81 0.39
C ASN A 88 -1.01 -24.82 1.54
N PRO A 89 -2.28 -24.64 1.96
CA PRO A 89 -2.59 -23.73 3.05
C PRO A 89 -1.90 -24.24 4.30
N CYS A 90 -1.40 -23.31 5.13
CA CYS A 90 -0.85 -23.66 6.42
C CYS A 90 -1.93 -24.41 7.22
N LEU A 91 -1.79 -25.72 7.38
CA LEU A 91 -2.52 -26.47 8.37
C LEU A 91 -1.99 -26.01 9.73
N ILE A 92 -2.75 -25.13 10.36
CA ILE A 92 -2.62 -24.84 11.79
C ILE A 92 -2.95 -26.14 12.54
N GLY A 93 -1.91 -26.90 12.87
CA GLY A 93 -1.95 -27.94 13.89
C GLY A 93 -1.78 -27.33 15.27
#